data_AF-A0A429GCM4-F1
#
_entry.id   AF-A0A429GCM4-F1
#
_cell.length_a   1.000
_cell.length_b   1.000
_cell.length_c   1.000
_cell.angle_alpha   90.00
_cell.angle_beta   90.00
_cell.angle_gamma   90.00
#
_symmetry.space_group_name_H-M   'P 1'
#
loop_
_entity.id
_entity.type
_entity.pdbx_description
1 polymer ?
#
loop_
_entity_poly.entity_id
_entity_poly.type
_entity_poly.pdbx_seq_one_letter_code
_entity_poly.pdbx_strand_id
1 'polypeptide(L)'
;MCRPGAAPGIVDGMSLLTTILDLVLPESCAGCGRPSVLLCPVCSIPLRAPAGRAPALPGVPRPHTVALYQGPVKAVLSAYKEQGRTRLAVPLGEALATALRAALHPQ
;
A
#
# COMPACT_ATOMS: atom_id res chain seq x y z
N MET A 1 -12.89 7.65 10.88
CA MET A 1 -12.20 6.34 10.94
C MET A 1 -13.03 5.28 10.23
N CYS A 2 -12.42 4.25 9.61
CA CYS A 2 -13.16 3.11 9.05
C CYS A 2 -13.40 2.02 10.10
N ARG A 3 -14.64 1.52 10.23
CA ARG A 3 -15.00 0.34 11.03
C ARG A 3 -14.89 -0.97 10.20
N PRO A 4 -14.73 -2.16 10.82
CA PRO A 4 -14.57 -3.46 10.13
C PRO A 4 -15.89 -4.25 9.93
N GLY A 5 -15.82 -5.35 9.15
CA GLY A 5 -16.87 -6.37 8.87
C GLY A 5 -16.25 -7.61 8.14
N ALA A 6 -16.94 -8.76 8.03
CA ALA A 6 -16.39 -10.08 7.57
C ALA A 6 -17.48 -11.01 6.93
N ALA A 7 -17.30 -12.27 6.46
CA ALA A 7 -16.15 -13.21 6.45
C ALA A 7 -15.95 -14.06 5.12
N PRO A 8 -16.33 -15.37 4.93
CA PRO A 8 -15.41 -16.34 4.28
C PRO A 8 -15.95 -17.31 3.17
N GLY A 9 -15.07 -18.19 2.61
CA GLY A 9 -15.35 -19.30 1.64
C GLY A 9 -14.19 -20.35 1.49
N ILE A 10 -14.38 -21.49 0.79
CA ILE A 10 -13.68 -22.82 0.93
C ILE A 10 -13.00 -23.41 -0.37
N VAL A 11 -11.89 -24.21 -0.27
CA VAL A 11 -11.19 -24.96 -1.40
C VAL A 11 -10.35 -26.23 -0.99
N ASP A 12 -9.71 -26.93 -1.97
CA ASP A 12 -9.03 -28.27 -2.00
C ASP A 12 -7.54 -28.47 -1.55
N GLY A 13 -7.23 -29.59 -0.87
CA GLY A 13 -5.93 -30.33 -0.95
C GLY A 13 -4.59 -29.58 -0.72
N MET A 14 -3.85 -29.29 -1.80
CA MET A 14 -2.63 -28.46 -1.74
C MET A 14 -2.99 -26.98 -1.63
N SER A 15 -4.12 -26.59 -2.22
CA SER A 15 -4.76 -25.30 -2.01
C SER A 15 -5.38 -25.19 -0.62
N LEU A 16 -5.71 -26.29 0.08
CA LEU A 16 -6.13 -26.28 1.48
C LEU A 16 -5.03 -25.70 2.35
N LEU A 17 -3.75 -25.97 2.12
CA LEU A 17 -2.70 -25.35 2.94
C LEU A 17 -2.64 -23.83 2.76
N THR A 18 -2.70 -23.33 1.52
CA THR A 18 -2.76 -21.87 1.26
C THR A 18 -4.06 -21.24 1.71
N THR A 19 -5.20 -21.92 1.59
CA THR A 19 -6.50 -21.39 2.02
C THR A 19 -6.75 -21.57 3.51
N ILE A 20 -6.13 -22.55 4.17
CA ILE A 20 -6.01 -22.60 5.63
C ILE A 20 -5.12 -21.45 6.09
N LEU A 21 -4.00 -21.15 5.40
CA LEU A 21 -3.19 -19.96 5.69
C LEU A 21 -3.96 -18.65 5.45
N ASP A 22 -4.78 -18.53 4.42
CA ASP A 22 -5.68 -17.38 4.20
C ASP A 22 -6.90 -17.37 5.17
N LEU A 23 -7.29 -18.52 5.76
CA LEU A 23 -8.29 -18.59 6.85
C LEU A 23 -7.69 -18.24 8.23
N VAL A 24 -6.43 -18.58 8.45
CA VAL A 24 -5.70 -18.45 9.73
C VAL A 24 -4.99 -17.09 9.82
N LEU A 25 -4.47 -16.57 8.71
CA LEU A 25 -3.96 -15.21 8.52
C LEU A 25 -4.67 -14.53 7.32
N PRO A 26 -6.00 -14.23 7.40
CA PRO A 26 -6.69 -13.48 6.36
C PRO A 26 -6.02 -12.13 6.14
N GLU A 27 -5.59 -11.87 4.90
CA GLU A 27 -4.71 -10.73 4.66
C GLU A 27 -5.41 -9.40 4.97
N SER A 28 -4.86 -8.69 5.96
CA SER A 28 -5.42 -7.45 6.47
C SER A 28 -4.89 -6.25 5.69
N CYS A 29 -5.62 -5.14 5.67
CA CYS A 29 -5.25 -3.93 4.96
C CYS A 29 -3.91 -3.43 5.50
N ALA A 30 -2.88 -3.39 4.65
CA ALA A 30 -1.54 -2.98 5.04
C ALA A 30 -1.47 -1.55 5.63
N GLY A 31 -2.49 -0.71 5.38
CA GLY A 31 -2.60 0.64 5.94
C GLY A 31 -3.44 0.78 7.22
N CYS A 32 -4.37 -0.14 7.53
CA CYS A 32 -5.29 0.02 8.66
C CYS A 32 -5.76 -1.26 9.37
N GLY A 33 -5.26 -2.43 8.98
CA GLY A 33 -5.58 -3.71 9.63
C GLY A 33 -6.99 -4.27 9.39
N ARG A 34 -7.85 -3.63 8.56
CA ARG A 34 -9.15 -4.20 8.17
C ARG A 34 -8.94 -5.59 7.52
N PRO A 35 -9.64 -6.66 7.93
CA PRO A 35 -9.46 -7.99 7.33
C PRO A 35 -9.87 -8.05 5.85
N SER A 36 -9.54 -9.17 5.20
CA SER A 36 -9.97 -9.58 3.86
C SER A 36 -9.72 -8.59 2.71
N VAL A 37 -8.68 -7.75 2.83
CA VAL A 37 -8.24 -6.87 1.73
C VAL A 37 -6.77 -6.49 1.89
N LEU A 38 -5.97 -6.67 0.84
CA LEU A 38 -4.56 -6.25 0.80
C LEU A 38 -4.37 -4.76 1.13
N LEU A 39 -5.16 -3.90 0.49
CA LEU A 39 -5.19 -2.45 0.70
C LEU A 39 -6.61 -1.92 0.45
N CYS A 40 -7.25 -1.38 1.47
CA CYS A 40 -8.62 -0.87 1.33
C CYS A 40 -8.66 0.47 0.56
N PRO A 41 -9.80 0.83 -0.08
CA PRO A 41 -9.91 2.05 -0.88
C PRO A 41 -9.49 3.32 -0.13
N VAL A 42 -9.84 3.46 1.15
CA VAL A 42 -9.47 4.64 1.95
C VAL A 42 -7.96 4.73 2.19
N CYS A 43 -7.28 3.60 2.38
CA CYS A 43 -5.82 3.58 2.54
C CYS A 43 -5.08 3.72 1.20
N SER A 44 -5.74 3.53 0.06
CA SER A 44 -5.15 3.78 -1.26
C SER A 44 -5.28 5.24 -1.73
N ILE A 45 -6.19 6.05 -1.15
CA ILE A 45 -6.37 7.47 -1.49
C ILE A 45 -5.04 8.25 -1.53
N PRO A 46 -4.15 8.20 -0.51
CA PRO A 46 -2.90 8.96 -0.56
C PRO A 46 -1.92 8.48 -1.64
N LEU A 47 -1.97 7.19 -2.02
CA LEU A 47 -1.12 6.63 -3.08
C LEU A 47 -1.59 7.03 -4.49
N ARG A 48 -2.85 7.47 -4.61
CA ARG A 48 -3.49 7.91 -5.86
C ARG A 48 -3.58 9.43 -6.00
N ALA A 49 -3.08 10.17 -5.02
CA ALA A 49 -3.01 11.62 -5.08
C ALA A 49 -2.04 12.09 -6.18
N PRO A 50 -2.25 13.29 -6.77
CA PRO A 50 -1.29 13.87 -7.70
C PRO A 50 0.06 14.08 -7.00
N ALA A 51 1.14 13.87 -7.74
CA ALA A 51 2.48 14.07 -7.20
C ALA A 51 2.78 15.55 -6.95
N GLY A 52 3.25 15.86 -5.73
CA GLY A 52 3.72 17.17 -5.32
C GLY A 52 5.21 17.19 -5.01
N ARG A 53 5.79 18.40 -4.98
CA ARG A 53 7.19 18.60 -4.58
C ARG A 53 7.31 18.61 -3.05
N ALA A 54 7.99 17.66 -2.45
CA ALA A 54 8.24 17.62 -0.99
C ALA A 54 9.25 18.72 -0.56
N PRO A 55 9.47 18.97 0.74
CA PRO A 55 10.51 19.90 1.19
C PRO A 55 11.89 19.56 0.60
N ALA A 56 12.66 20.57 0.21
CA ALA A 56 14.04 20.38 -0.25
C ALA A 56 14.98 20.23 0.95
N LEU A 57 16.01 19.39 0.79
CA LEU A 57 17.15 19.31 1.73
C LEU A 57 18.36 20.02 1.11
N PRO A 58 19.22 20.67 1.91
CA PRO A 58 20.45 21.27 1.41
C PRO A 58 21.30 20.24 0.64
N GLY A 59 21.76 20.61 -0.56
CA GLY A 59 22.57 19.74 -1.42
C GLY A 59 21.81 18.60 -2.13
N VAL A 60 20.49 18.48 -1.98
CA VAL A 60 19.69 17.40 -2.59
C VAL A 60 18.62 17.97 -3.53
N PRO A 61 18.48 17.46 -4.77
CA PRO A 61 17.38 17.84 -5.67
C PRO A 61 16.01 17.67 -5.01
N ARG A 62 15.10 18.62 -5.24
CA ARG A 62 13.79 18.62 -4.58
C ARG A 62 12.96 17.38 -4.98
N PRO A 63 12.64 16.47 -4.04
CA PRO A 63 11.99 15.20 -4.40
C PRO A 63 10.50 15.38 -4.71
N HIS A 64 9.99 14.53 -5.58
CA HIS A 64 8.55 14.42 -5.89
C HIS A 64 7.95 13.24 -5.13
N THR A 65 6.74 13.41 -4.60
CA THR A 65 6.00 12.36 -3.88
C THR A 65 4.50 12.51 -4.09
N VAL A 66 3.77 11.38 -4.14
CA VAL A 66 2.30 11.39 -4.09
C VAL A 66 1.76 11.50 -2.66
N ALA A 67 2.57 11.18 -1.65
CA ALA A 67 2.11 11.06 -0.27
C ALA A 67 3.13 11.52 0.78
N LEU A 68 2.63 11.90 1.95
CA LEU A 68 3.44 12.08 3.16
C LEU A 68 3.69 10.73 3.83
N TYR A 69 4.91 10.53 4.36
CA TYR A 69 5.31 9.30 5.05
C TYR A 69 4.73 9.23 6.47
N GLN A 70 3.42 9.07 6.57
CA GLN A 70 2.67 9.07 7.83
C GLN A 70 1.44 8.16 7.77
N GLY A 71 0.91 7.80 8.95
CA GLY A 71 -0.33 7.04 9.09
C GLY A 71 -0.36 5.77 8.21
N PRO A 72 -1.43 5.55 7.43
CA PRO A 72 -1.55 4.38 6.57
C PRO A 72 -0.41 4.21 5.56
N VAL A 73 0.16 5.30 5.03
CA VAL A 73 1.23 5.23 4.01
C VAL A 73 2.52 4.66 4.62
N LYS A 74 2.85 5.06 5.85
CA LYS A 74 3.96 4.48 6.61
C LYS A 74 3.75 3.00 6.88
N ALA A 75 2.53 2.60 7.27
CA ALA A 75 2.19 1.20 7.52
C ALA A 75 2.29 0.34 6.23
N VAL A 76 1.75 0.81 5.11
CA VAL A 76 1.84 0.13 3.80
C VAL A 76 3.28 -0.05 3.35
N LEU A 77 4.12 0.99 3.47
CA LEU A 77 5.53 0.90 3.10
C LEU A 77 6.33 -0.05 3.99
N SER A 78 6.07 -0.05 5.30
CA SER A 78 6.69 -0.99 6.23
C SER A 78 6.23 -2.43 5.98
N ALA A 79 4.96 -2.63 5.66
CA ALA A 79 4.41 -3.93 5.28
C ALA A 79 5.04 -4.50 3.99
N TYR A 80 5.31 -3.64 3.01
CA TYR A 80 6.00 -4.04 1.78
C TYR A 80 7.49 -4.35 2.02
N LYS A 81 8.21 -3.45 2.69
CA LYS A 81 9.68 -3.56 2.85
C LYS A 81 10.11 -4.58 3.89
N GLU A 82 9.50 -4.53 5.08
CA GLU A 82 10.00 -5.24 6.27
C GLU A 82 9.19 -6.52 6.56
N GLN A 83 7.92 -6.56 6.16
CA GLN A 83 7.01 -7.70 6.40
C GLN A 83 6.81 -8.58 5.14
N GLY A 84 7.56 -8.33 4.07
CA GLY A 84 7.55 -9.16 2.86
C GLY A 84 6.24 -9.19 2.08
N ARG A 85 5.32 -8.22 2.27
CA ARG A 85 4.02 -8.19 1.57
C ARG A 85 4.15 -7.68 0.13
N THR A 86 4.87 -8.45 -0.69
CA THR A 86 5.24 -8.14 -2.08
C THR A 86 4.04 -7.86 -3.00
N ARG A 87 2.85 -8.38 -2.71
CA ARG A 87 1.60 -8.02 -3.42
C ARG A 87 1.32 -6.50 -3.44
N LEU A 88 1.86 -5.73 -2.49
CA LEU A 88 1.80 -4.26 -2.48
C LEU A 88 2.66 -3.57 -3.56
N ALA A 89 3.48 -4.32 -4.31
CA ALA A 89 4.31 -3.78 -5.39
C ALA A 89 3.50 -3.03 -6.45
N VAL A 90 2.30 -3.50 -6.80
CA VAL A 90 1.45 -2.85 -7.82
C VAL A 90 0.97 -1.46 -7.37
N PRO A 91 0.24 -1.28 -6.25
CA PRO A 91 -0.20 0.05 -5.83
C PRO A 91 0.94 0.99 -5.44
N LEU A 92 2.08 0.47 -4.97
CA LEU A 92 3.29 1.27 -4.73
C LEU A 92 4.00 1.67 -6.04
N GLY A 93 3.97 0.79 -7.05
CA GLY A 93 4.48 1.06 -8.40
C GLY A 93 3.66 2.12 -9.14
N GLU A 94 2.33 2.07 -9.05
CA GLU A 94 1.42 3.10 -9.58
C GLU A 94 1.70 4.48 -8.96
N ALA A 95 1.88 4.52 -7.64
CA ALA A 95 2.26 5.71 -6.88
C ALA A 95 3.63 6.25 -7.33
N LEU A 96 4.64 5.38 -7.45
CA LEU A 96 5.99 5.74 -7.90
C LEU A 96 5.98 6.25 -9.35
N ALA A 97 5.30 5.57 -10.27
CA ALA A 97 5.16 5.98 -11.67
C ALA A 97 4.45 7.35 -11.81
N THR A 98 3.59 7.71 -10.86
CA THR A 98 2.95 9.04 -10.80
C THR A 98 3.93 10.11 -10.32
N ALA A 99 4.75 9.82 -9.31
CA ALA A 99 5.84 10.71 -8.88
C ALA A 99 6.91 10.90 -9.97
N LEU A 100 7.30 9.84 -10.67
CA LEU A 100 8.27 9.88 -11.77
C LEU A 100 7.76 10.70 -12.95
N ARG A 101 6.50 10.55 -13.37
CA ARG A 101 5.91 11.35 -14.45
C ARG A 101 5.93 12.84 -14.14
N ALA A 102 5.62 13.25 -12.90
CA ALA A 102 5.72 14.65 -12.49
C ALA A 102 7.17 15.16 -12.40
N ALA A 103 8.13 14.31 -12.05
CA ALA A 103 9.55 14.67 -12.03
C ALA A 103 10.18 14.79 -13.44
N LEU A 104 9.71 13.99 -14.40
CA LEU A 104 10.19 13.98 -15.80
C LEU A 104 9.50 15.04 -16.67
N HIS A 105 8.26 15.43 -16.32
CA HIS A 105 7.53 16.53 -16.94
C HIS A 105 7.23 17.62 -15.90
N PRO A 106 8.27 18.31 -15.39
CA PRO A 106 8.09 19.37 -14.42
C PRO A 106 7.33 20.53 -15.07
N GLN A 107 6.20 20.89 -14.46
CA GLN A 107 5.40 22.07 -14.78
C GLN A 107 5.72 23.21 -13.81
#